data_AF-A0A1G9LX58-F1
#
_entry.id   AF-A0A1G9LX58-F1
#
_cell.length_a   1.000
_cell.length_b   1.000
_cell.length_c   1.000
_cell.angle_alpha   90.00
_cell.angle_beta   90.00
_cell.angle_gamma   90.00
#
_symmetry.space_group_name_H-M   'P 1'
#
loop_
_entity.id
_entity.type
_entity.pdbx_description
1 polymer ?
#
loop_
_entity_poly.entity_id
_entity_poly.type
_entity_poly.pdbx_seq_one_letter_code
_entity_poly.pdbx_strand_id
1 'polypeptide(L)'
;MRIRSLVFLSGTLLLSANAASAGDGQHFWSGDWYLKVGATGFYGPKYEGASKRMFQAAPLISLGKAGSTVRFSSRNDNMSYALVDQGSFRAGLVGKLIFERDAGTSSDLKGLDPVKFGGEAGGFAEVYPTDWLRVRAEVRQGIRSHHGVVADVAADAFADVSSNVRISGGPRLSAASSGYYTAYYGVNDREATASGLSNYTPHGGVGSAGVGAAITWQATEKLETSAYAEYKRLLGPAADSSLVRERGSRNQVLVGLSATYRFDFTLP
;
A
#
# COMPACT_ATOMS: atom_id res chain seq x y z
N MET A 1 -17.46 -63.50 25.60
CA MET A 1 -16.59 -62.86 26.62
C MET A 1 -15.96 -61.61 26.00
N ARG A 2 -16.31 -60.44 26.55
CA ARG A 2 -15.72 -59.10 26.37
C ARG A 2 -15.67 -58.45 24.97
N ILE A 3 -16.73 -57.67 24.75
CA ILE A 3 -16.85 -56.47 23.92
C ILE A 3 -15.77 -55.45 24.29
N ARG A 4 -15.14 -54.80 23.30
CA ARG A 4 -14.49 -53.49 23.46
C ARG A 4 -14.96 -52.56 22.36
N SER A 5 -15.87 -51.67 22.74
CA SER A 5 -16.42 -50.58 21.94
C SER A 5 -15.38 -49.45 21.83
N LEU A 6 -15.08 -49.01 20.61
CA LEU A 6 -14.44 -47.73 20.33
C LEU A 6 -15.54 -46.75 19.96
N VAL A 7 -15.84 -45.83 20.88
CA VAL A 7 -16.75 -44.71 20.66
C VAL A 7 -15.96 -43.62 19.94
N PHE A 8 -16.25 -43.40 18.65
CA PHE A 8 -15.87 -42.18 17.95
C PHE A 8 -16.91 -41.10 18.27
N LEU A 9 -16.49 -40.08 19.02
CA LEU A 9 -17.30 -38.90 19.31
C LEU A 9 -17.19 -37.93 18.12
N SER A 10 -18.15 -37.97 17.19
CA SER A 10 -18.27 -36.96 16.14
C SER A 10 -18.82 -35.66 16.75
N GLY A 11 -17.92 -34.71 17.03
CA GLY A 11 -18.30 -33.34 17.38
C GLY A 11 -18.79 -32.59 16.14
N THR A 12 -20.10 -32.40 16.02
CA THR A 12 -20.72 -31.56 14.98
C THR A 12 -20.59 -30.10 15.39
N LEU A 13 -19.71 -29.33 14.74
CA LEU A 13 -19.75 -27.87 14.81
C LEU A 13 -20.98 -27.38 14.03
N LEU A 14 -22.05 -27.02 14.75
CA LEU A 14 -23.17 -26.28 14.21
C LEU A 14 -22.72 -24.84 13.94
N LEU A 15 -22.39 -24.54 12.68
CA LEU A 15 -22.33 -23.18 12.17
C LEU A 15 -23.76 -22.62 12.15
N SER A 16 -24.14 -21.89 13.18
CA SER A 16 -25.33 -21.04 13.15
C SER A 16 -25.11 -19.94 12.12
N ALA A 17 -25.67 -20.13 10.92
CA ALA A 17 -25.84 -19.08 9.95
C ALA A 17 -26.82 -18.06 10.54
N ASN A 18 -26.29 -16.98 11.12
CA ASN A 18 -27.12 -15.82 11.43
C ASN A 18 -27.63 -15.28 10.10
N ALA A 19 -28.93 -15.46 9.84
CA ALA A 19 -29.62 -14.80 8.76
C ALA A 19 -29.44 -13.29 8.95
N ALA A 20 -28.70 -12.66 8.03
CA ALA A 20 -28.60 -11.22 7.97
C ALA A 20 -30.01 -10.66 7.77
N SER A 21 -30.57 -10.06 8.83
CA SER A 21 -31.79 -9.26 8.69
C SER A 21 -31.45 -8.06 7.81
N ALA A 22 -32.13 -7.95 6.68
CA ALA A 22 -32.08 -6.80 5.80
C ALA A 22 -32.62 -5.59 6.57
N GLY A 23 -31.71 -4.79 7.14
CA GLY A 23 -32.04 -3.49 7.72
C GLY A 23 -32.40 -2.50 6.62
N ASP A 24 -33.55 -1.85 6.78
CA ASP A 24 -34.05 -0.64 6.12
C ASP A 24 -33.21 -0.08 4.96
N GLY A 25 -33.62 -0.37 3.72
CA GLY A 25 -33.62 0.50 2.53
C GLY A 25 -32.36 1.28 2.12
N GLN A 26 -31.25 1.20 2.86
CA GLN A 26 -30.04 1.96 2.64
C GLN A 26 -29.04 1.04 1.96
N HIS A 27 -28.77 1.34 0.70
CA HIS A 27 -27.72 0.67 -0.02
C HIS A 27 -26.36 0.94 0.65
N PHE A 28 -25.39 0.04 0.48
CA PHE A 28 -24.05 0.25 1.05
C PHE A 28 -23.39 1.57 0.59
N TRP A 29 -23.87 2.13 -0.53
CA TRP A 29 -23.41 3.41 -1.07
C TRP A 29 -24.14 4.64 -0.54
N SER A 30 -25.27 4.52 0.17
CA SER A 30 -26.04 5.68 0.63
C SER A 30 -25.39 6.35 1.85
N GLY A 31 -25.62 7.66 2.01
CA GLY A 31 -25.11 8.49 3.11
C GLY A 31 -24.10 9.55 2.66
N ASP A 32 -23.41 10.16 3.63
CA ASP A 32 -22.46 11.23 3.34
C ASP A 32 -21.08 10.69 2.94
N TRP A 33 -20.47 11.31 1.95
CA TRP A 33 -19.19 10.94 1.35
C TRP A 33 -18.27 12.15 1.27
N TYR A 34 -16.96 11.87 1.25
CA TYR A 34 -15.95 12.83 0.89
C TYR A 34 -15.08 12.31 -0.25
N LEU A 35 -14.67 13.21 -1.13
CA LEU A 35 -13.66 12.99 -2.16
C LEU A 35 -12.54 14.01 -1.93
N LYS A 36 -11.31 13.54 -1.70
CA LYS A 36 -10.11 14.38 -1.79
C LYS A 36 -9.48 14.20 -3.17
N VAL A 37 -9.27 15.30 -3.85
CA VAL A 37 -8.51 15.35 -5.11
C VAL A 37 -7.33 16.27 -4.93
N GLY A 38 -6.17 15.85 -5.40
CA GLY A 38 -4.96 16.62 -5.25
C GLY A 38 -3.82 16.12 -6.10
N ALA A 39 -2.63 16.60 -5.78
CA ALA A 39 -1.40 16.17 -6.41
C ALA A 39 -0.26 16.17 -5.41
N THR A 40 0.76 15.39 -5.72
CA THR A 40 2.03 15.44 -5.03
C THR A 40 3.16 15.64 -6.03
N GLY A 41 4.14 16.46 -5.67
CA GLY A 41 5.43 16.56 -6.33
C GLY A 41 6.51 16.05 -5.39
N PHE A 42 7.41 15.22 -5.89
CA PHE A 42 8.48 14.64 -5.08
C PHE A 42 9.78 14.46 -5.86
N TYR A 43 10.89 14.57 -5.14
CA TYR A 43 12.21 14.19 -5.61
C TYR A 43 12.54 12.82 -5.04
N GLY A 44 12.69 11.83 -5.92
CA GLY A 44 12.93 10.45 -5.52
C GLY A 44 13.51 9.60 -6.65
N PRO A 45 13.74 8.31 -6.40
CA PRO A 45 14.25 7.37 -7.40
C PRO A 45 13.33 7.31 -8.63
N LYS A 46 13.91 7.20 -9.84
CA LYS A 46 13.12 7.10 -11.09
C LYS A 46 12.14 5.93 -11.10
N TYR A 47 12.52 4.85 -10.43
CA TYR A 47 11.71 3.67 -10.14
C TYR A 47 12.28 3.04 -8.87
N GLU A 48 11.53 2.13 -8.24
CA GLU A 48 12.02 1.45 -7.03
C GLU A 48 13.29 0.63 -7.33
N GLY A 49 14.38 0.96 -6.66
CA GLY A 49 15.70 0.35 -6.87
C GLY A 49 16.63 1.15 -7.77
N ALA A 50 16.17 2.24 -8.39
CA ALA A 50 17.04 3.11 -9.17
C ALA A 50 18.08 3.82 -8.28
N SER A 51 19.28 4.02 -8.82
CA SER A 51 20.29 4.92 -8.24
C SER A 51 20.02 6.38 -8.63
N LYS A 52 19.52 6.60 -9.85
CA LYS A 52 19.15 7.90 -10.40
C LYS A 52 17.85 8.40 -9.78
N ARG A 53 17.82 9.69 -9.47
CA ARG A 53 16.66 10.39 -8.92
C ARG A 53 16.13 11.42 -9.91
N MET A 54 14.85 11.73 -9.81
CA MET A 54 14.20 12.77 -10.59
C MET A 54 13.03 13.36 -9.83
N PHE A 55 12.64 14.57 -10.25
CA PHE A 55 11.36 15.14 -9.85
C PHE A 55 10.23 14.42 -10.59
N GLN A 56 9.20 14.08 -9.84
CA GLN A 56 8.02 13.37 -10.30
C GLN A 56 6.79 14.02 -9.70
N ALA A 57 5.67 13.88 -10.38
CA ALA A 57 4.37 14.29 -9.87
C ALA A 57 3.36 13.18 -10.08
N ALA A 58 2.44 13.04 -9.14
CA ALA A 58 1.35 12.06 -9.22
C ALA A 58 0.05 12.67 -8.69
N PRO A 59 -1.10 12.31 -9.26
CA PRO A 59 -2.39 12.68 -8.68
C PRO A 59 -2.58 11.97 -7.33
N LEU A 60 -3.29 12.63 -6.43
CA LEU A 60 -3.76 12.07 -5.17
C LEU A 60 -5.29 12.03 -5.21
N ILE A 61 -5.85 10.84 -5.02
CA ILE A 61 -7.30 10.63 -4.99
C ILE A 61 -7.62 9.77 -3.77
N SER A 62 -8.52 10.26 -2.92
CA SER A 62 -9.04 9.51 -1.78
C SER A 62 -10.55 9.70 -1.70
N LEU A 63 -11.29 8.61 -1.53
CA LEU A 63 -12.75 8.58 -1.45
C LEU A 63 -13.13 7.80 -0.19
N GLY A 64 -14.07 8.30 0.60
CA GLY A 64 -14.56 7.61 1.78
C GLY A 64 -15.89 8.15 2.29
N LYS A 65 -16.52 7.45 3.24
CA LYS A 65 -17.73 7.94 3.91
C LYS A 65 -17.39 9.10 4.86
N ALA A 66 -18.10 10.21 4.76
CA ALA A 66 -18.02 11.29 5.72
C ALA A 66 -18.63 10.84 7.06
N GLY A 67 -18.06 11.29 8.18
CA GLY A 67 -18.41 10.79 9.52
C GLY A 67 -17.73 9.48 9.93
N SER A 68 -17.06 8.76 9.01
CA SER A 68 -16.11 7.72 9.44
C SER A 68 -14.96 8.38 10.20
N THR A 69 -14.65 7.86 11.38
CA THR A 69 -13.55 8.35 12.22
C THR A 69 -12.22 7.90 11.62
N VAL A 70 -11.89 8.37 10.42
CA VAL A 70 -10.52 8.24 9.90
C VAL A 70 -9.66 9.14 10.76
N ARG A 71 -9.22 8.61 11.89
CA ARG A 71 -8.41 9.34 12.88
C ARG A 71 -7.11 9.82 12.25
N PHE A 72 -6.60 9.10 11.26
CA PHE A 72 -5.39 9.45 10.51
C PHE A 72 -5.37 8.78 9.13
N SER A 73 -4.98 9.54 8.10
CA SER A 73 -4.67 9.07 6.74
C SER A 73 -3.23 9.45 6.43
N SER A 74 -2.46 8.51 5.89
CA SER A 74 -1.10 8.75 5.40
C SER A 74 -1.10 8.82 3.88
N ARG A 75 -0.15 9.57 3.31
CA ARG A 75 0.12 9.60 1.86
C ARG A 75 0.34 8.20 1.29
N ASN A 76 0.89 7.30 2.10
CA ASN A 76 1.19 5.93 1.70
C ASN A 76 -0.05 5.03 1.68
N ASP A 77 -1.17 5.48 2.25
CA ASP A 77 -2.38 4.68 2.27
C ASP A 77 -2.92 4.58 0.84
N ASN A 78 -3.15 3.35 0.40
CA ASN A 78 -3.75 3.11 -0.90
C ASN A 78 -5.25 3.43 -0.86
N MET A 79 -5.89 3.50 -2.03
CA MET A 79 -7.33 3.74 -2.14
C MET A 79 -8.05 2.65 -1.35
N SER A 80 -8.77 3.01 -0.29
CA SER A 80 -9.35 2.03 0.63
C SER A 80 -10.75 2.40 1.08
N TYR A 81 -11.55 1.37 1.35
CA TYR A 81 -12.92 1.49 1.79
C TYR A 81 -13.15 0.58 2.99
N ALA A 82 -13.40 1.18 4.16
CA ALA A 82 -13.67 0.45 5.39
C ALA A 82 -15.08 -0.17 5.34
N LEU A 83 -15.15 -1.50 5.44
CA LEU A 83 -16.39 -2.25 5.60
C LEU A 83 -16.79 -2.37 7.08
N VAL A 84 -15.79 -2.37 7.96
CA VAL A 84 -15.94 -2.37 9.41
C VAL A 84 -15.20 -1.17 9.96
N ASP A 85 -15.88 -0.38 10.78
CA ASP A 85 -15.31 0.75 11.51
C ASP A 85 -15.88 0.77 12.94
N GLN A 86 -15.03 0.46 13.92
CA GLN A 86 -15.37 0.46 15.33
C GLN A 86 -14.56 1.51 16.10
N GLY A 87 -14.08 2.56 15.41
CA GLY A 87 -13.31 3.66 16.00
C GLY A 87 -11.85 3.32 16.30
N SER A 88 -11.55 2.25 17.05
CA SER A 88 -10.18 1.79 17.33
C SER A 88 -9.69 0.69 16.39
N PHE A 89 -10.60 0.08 15.62
CA PHE A 89 -10.32 -0.94 14.62
C PHE A 89 -11.08 -0.64 13.34
N ARG A 90 -10.40 -0.74 12.20
CA ARG A 90 -11.01 -0.60 10.88
C ARG A 90 -10.49 -1.70 9.97
N ALA A 91 -11.36 -2.25 9.13
CA ALA A 91 -10.99 -3.23 8.13
C ALA A 91 -11.87 -3.09 6.89
N GLY A 92 -11.31 -3.43 5.73
CA GLY A 92 -12.07 -3.35 4.50
C GLY A 92 -11.24 -3.63 3.27
N LEU A 93 -11.67 -3.05 2.15
CA LEU A 93 -11.06 -3.25 0.84
C LEU A 93 -9.99 -2.20 0.58
N VAL A 94 -8.97 -2.58 -0.17
CA VAL A 94 -7.90 -1.67 -0.61
C VAL A 94 -7.53 -1.98 -2.06
N GLY A 95 -7.18 -0.93 -2.80
CA GLY A 95 -6.76 -1.02 -4.19
C GLY A 95 -5.67 0.00 -4.50
N LYS A 96 -4.80 -0.37 -5.44
CA LYS A 96 -3.67 0.46 -5.88
C LYS A 96 -3.59 0.45 -7.39
N LEU A 97 -3.46 1.62 -8.01
CA LEU A 97 -3.19 1.72 -9.44
C LEU A 97 -1.70 1.59 -9.70
N ILE A 98 -1.34 0.78 -10.69
CA ILE A 98 0.05 0.54 -11.08
C ILE A 98 0.27 1.10 -12.47
N PHE A 99 1.12 2.12 -12.55
CA PHE A 99 1.54 2.71 -13.81
C PHE A 99 2.63 1.87 -14.48
N GLU A 100 2.73 2.04 -15.80
CA GLU A 100 3.73 1.34 -16.60
C GLU A 100 5.15 1.72 -16.19
N ARG A 101 6.08 0.75 -16.25
CA ARG A 101 7.50 0.95 -16.03
C ARG A 101 8.29 0.20 -17.10
N ASP A 102 9.07 0.93 -17.88
CA ASP A 102 9.70 0.44 -19.10
C ASP A 102 11.05 1.13 -19.38
N ALA A 103 11.61 0.90 -20.58
CA ALA A 103 12.84 1.55 -21.04
C ALA A 103 12.72 3.08 -21.20
N GLY A 104 11.51 3.62 -21.39
CA GLY A 104 11.24 5.07 -21.39
C GLY A 104 11.36 5.68 -19.99
N THR A 105 11.03 4.91 -18.95
CA THR A 105 11.12 5.33 -17.54
C THR A 105 12.57 5.55 -17.09
N SER A 106 13.47 4.63 -17.44
CA SER A 106 14.91 4.79 -17.23
C SER A 106 15.72 4.02 -18.25
N SER A 107 16.87 4.58 -18.64
CA SER A 107 17.89 3.88 -19.45
C SER A 107 18.33 2.55 -18.85
N ASP A 108 18.24 2.41 -17.52
CA ASP A 108 18.70 1.25 -16.79
C ASP A 108 17.80 0.01 -17.03
N LEU A 109 16.57 0.24 -17.49
CA LEU A 109 15.56 -0.76 -17.81
C LEU A 109 15.59 -1.19 -19.29
N LYS A 110 16.49 -0.63 -20.10
CA LYS A 110 16.66 -1.05 -21.49
C LYS A 110 17.07 -2.51 -21.56
N GLY A 111 16.33 -3.29 -22.34
CA GLY A 111 16.53 -4.74 -22.50
C GLY A 111 15.82 -5.59 -21.46
N LEU A 112 15.04 -4.99 -20.55
CA LEU A 112 14.16 -5.71 -19.62
C LEU A 112 12.70 -5.63 -20.08
N ASP A 113 11.90 -6.62 -19.68
CA ASP A 113 10.48 -6.65 -19.95
C ASP A 113 9.77 -5.52 -19.18
N PRO A 114 8.83 -4.80 -19.83
CA PRO A 114 8.11 -3.72 -19.19
C PRO A 114 7.08 -4.26 -18.18
N VAL A 115 6.95 -3.56 -17.07
CA VAL A 115 5.81 -3.74 -16.16
C VAL A 115 4.63 -2.97 -16.74
N LYS A 116 3.57 -3.69 -17.09
CA LYS A 116 2.38 -3.11 -17.73
C LYS A 116 1.56 -2.30 -16.74
N PHE A 117 0.79 -1.34 -17.27
CA PHE A 117 -0.31 -0.75 -16.52
C PHE A 117 -1.26 -1.82 -15.99
N GLY A 118 -1.66 -1.68 -14.73
CA GLY A 118 -2.53 -2.63 -14.04
C GLY A 118 -2.98 -2.08 -12.69
N GLY A 119 -3.30 -2.99 -11.78
CA GLY A 119 -3.69 -2.63 -10.43
C GLY A 119 -3.41 -3.73 -9.44
N GLU A 120 -3.53 -3.41 -8.16
CA GLU A 120 -3.58 -4.37 -7.08
C GLU A 120 -4.91 -4.22 -6.35
N ALA A 121 -5.48 -5.32 -5.87
CA ALA A 121 -6.71 -5.31 -5.07
C ALA A 121 -6.59 -6.30 -3.90
N GLY A 122 -7.18 -5.96 -2.76
CA GLY A 122 -7.21 -6.84 -1.60
C GLY A 122 -7.84 -6.19 -0.39
N GLY A 123 -7.31 -6.51 0.80
CA GLY A 123 -7.85 -6.08 2.07
C GLY A 123 -6.85 -5.31 2.93
N PHE A 124 -7.38 -4.46 3.79
CA PHE A 124 -6.60 -3.81 4.85
C PHE A 124 -7.24 -4.04 6.21
N ALA A 125 -6.41 -3.94 7.24
CA ALA A 125 -6.83 -3.79 8.62
C ALA A 125 -5.94 -2.74 9.29
N GLU A 126 -6.52 -1.92 10.14
CA GLU A 126 -5.78 -0.99 10.99
C GLU A 126 -6.37 -0.92 12.38
N VAL A 127 -5.48 -0.65 13.34
CA VAL A 127 -5.81 -0.48 14.75
C VAL A 127 -5.19 0.80 15.27
N TYR A 128 -5.81 1.36 16.31
CA TYR A 128 -5.32 2.47 17.09
C TYR A 128 -5.08 2.01 18.54
N PRO A 129 -3.92 1.41 18.85
CA PRO A 129 -3.63 0.94 20.21
C PRO A 129 -3.63 2.07 21.24
N THR A 130 -3.31 3.29 20.79
CA THR A 130 -3.35 4.53 21.57
C THR A 130 -3.91 5.65 20.70
N ASP A 131 -4.19 6.82 21.29
CA ASP A 131 -4.67 7.98 20.56
C ASP A 131 -3.62 8.63 19.64
N TRP A 132 -2.35 8.22 19.75
CA TRP A 132 -1.23 8.77 18.98
C TRP A 132 -0.54 7.74 18.09
N LEU A 133 -1.02 6.48 18.05
CA LEU A 133 -0.39 5.40 17.28
C LEU A 133 -1.41 4.70 16.40
N ARG A 134 -1.08 4.54 15.12
CA ARG A 134 -1.81 3.71 14.15
C ARG A 134 -0.93 2.56 13.70
N VAL A 135 -1.45 1.34 13.69
CA VAL A 135 -0.83 0.20 13.01
C VAL A 135 -1.74 -0.23 11.88
N ARG A 136 -1.21 -0.30 10.66
CA ARG A 136 -1.96 -0.66 9.45
C ARG A 136 -1.25 -1.78 8.72
N ALA A 137 -2.01 -2.76 8.27
CA ALA A 137 -1.55 -3.82 7.39
C ALA A 137 -2.44 -3.89 6.15
N GLU A 138 -1.83 -4.12 5.00
CA GLU A 138 -2.50 -4.30 3.71
C GLU A 138 -1.99 -5.55 3.03
N VAL A 139 -2.88 -6.34 2.44
CA VAL A 139 -2.52 -7.48 1.59
C VAL A 139 -3.27 -7.35 0.28
N ARG A 140 -2.53 -7.34 -0.84
CA ARG A 140 -3.07 -7.04 -2.17
C ARG A 140 -2.55 -8.03 -3.19
N GLN A 141 -3.42 -8.45 -4.10
CA GLN A 141 -3.10 -9.30 -5.24
C GLN A 141 -2.92 -8.45 -6.49
N GLY A 142 -1.85 -8.70 -7.24
CA GLY A 142 -1.59 -8.05 -8.53
C GLY A 142 -2.56 -8.50 -9.63
N ILE A 143 -2.94 -7.53 -10.47
CA ILE A 143 -3.81 -7.71 -11.62
C ILE A 143 -3.11 -7.03 -12.80
N ARG A 144 -2.76 -7.82 -13.83
CA ARG A 144 -2.13 -7.42 -15.10
C ARG A 144 -0.70 -6.89 -15.01
N SER A 145 -0.35 -6.07 -14.02
CA SER A 145 1.02 -5.55 -13.82
C SER A 145 1.98 -6.65 -13.32
N HIS A 146 1.49 -7.51 -12.43
CA HIS A 146 2.13 -8.73 -11.94
C HIS A 146 1.07 -9.71 -11.43
N HIS A 147 1.45 -10.95 -11.15
CA HIS A 147 0.56 -12.00 -10.62
C HIS A 147 0.86 -12.38 -9.16
N GLY A 148 1.72 -11.61 -8.48
CA GLY A 148 2.06 -11.83 -7.08
C GLY A 148 1.15 -11.14 -6.06
N VAL A 149 1.19 -11.65 -4.83
CA VAL A 149 0.69 -11.02 -3.61
C VAL A 149 1.74 -10.06 -3.03
N VAL A 150 1.30 -8.90 -2.56
CA VAL A 150 2.09 -7.89 -1.83
C VAL A 150 1.46 -7.68 -0.46
N ALA A 151 2.28 -7.60 0.59
CA ALA A 151 1.88 -7.32 1.95
C ALA A 151 2.70 -6.14 2.50
N ASP A 152 2.01 -5.10 2.96
CA ASP A 152 2.63 -3.93 3.57
C ASP A 152 2.17 -3.81 5.03
N VAL A 153 3.10 -3.46 5.92
CA VAL A 153 2.82 -3.17 7.32
C VAL A 153 3.45 -1.83 7.68
N ALA A 154 2.68 -0.96 8.32
CA ALA A 154 3.14 0.34 8.79
C ALA A 154 2.68 0.57 10.23
N ALA A 155 3.52 1.23 11.02
CA ALA A 155 3.16 1.73 12.34
C ALA A 155 3.49 3.22 12.38
N ASP A 156 2.48 4.09 12.38
CA ASP A 156 2.65 5.54 12.33
C ASP A 156 2.27 6.15 13.69
N ALA A 157 3.24 6.78 14.35
CA ALA A 157 2.96 7.68 15.46
C ALA A 157 2.58 9.05 14.91
N PHE A 158 1.60 9.72 15.51
CA PHE A 158 1.14 11.03 15.09
C PHE A 158 0.75 11.90 16.29
N ALA A 159 0.89 13.22 16.14
CA ALA A 159 0.54 14.19 17.16
C ALA A 159 0.08 15.51 16.53
N ASP A 160 -0.98 16.09 17.10
CA ASP A 160 -1.42 17.44 16.77
C ASP A 160 -0.61 18.44 17.59
N VAL A 161 0.25 19.20 16.90
CA VAL A 161 1.11 20.21 17.54
C VAL A 161 0.43 21.58 17.61
N SER A 162 -0.61 21.79 16.78
CA SER A 162 -1.53 22.93 16.85
C SER A 162 -2.91 22.51 16.33
N SER A 163 -3.88 23.43 16.33
CA SER A 163 -5.22 23.17 15.79
C SER A 163 -5.26 22.85 14.29
N ASN A 164 -4.19 23.15 13.55
CA ASN A 164 -4.12 22.98 12.10
C ASN A 164 -2.84 22.28 11.63
N VAL A 165 -1.99 21.79 12.53
CA VAL A 165 -0.73 21.11 12.17
C VAL A 165 -0.63 19.79 12.89
N ARG A 166 -0.44 18.73 12.10
CA ARG A 166 -0.18 17.37 12.56
C ARG A 166 1.20 16.92 12.08
N ILE A 167 1.96 16.32 12.98
CA ILE A 167 3.19 15.60 12.64
C ILE A 167 2.91 14.10 12.70
N SER A 168 3.54 13.33 11.83
CA SER A 168 3.49 11.87 11.87
C SER A 168 4.81 11.25 11.43
N GLY A 169 5.10 10.05 11.92
CA GLY A 169 6.25 9.29 11.48
C GLY A 169 6.23 7.86 11.99
N GLY A 170 6.85 6.96 11.24
CA GLY A 170 6.67 5.54 11.52
C GLY A 170 7.45 4.59 10.63
N PRO A 171 7.86 3.41 11.16
CA PRO A 171 8.44 2.35 10.35
C PRO A 171 7.40 1.73 9.41
N ARG A 172 7.89 1.18 8.31
CA ARG A 172 7.12 0.44 7.32
C ARG A 172 7.92 -0.71 6.73
N LEU A 173 7.27 -1.82 6.46
CA LEU A 173 7.85 -3.03 5.88
C LEU A 173 6.99 -3.50 4.72
N SER A 174 7.64 -3.98 3.66
CA SER A 174 6.97 -4.56 2.51
C SER A 174 7.55 -5.93 2.19
N ALA A 175 6.65 -6.90 2.00
CA ALA A 175 6.95 -8.24 1.58
C ALA A 175 6.10 -8.61 0.37
N ALA A 176 6.60 -9.49 -0.49
CA ALA A 176 5.83 -9.95 -1.63
C ALA A 176 6.18 -11.39 -2.00
N SER A 177 5.29 -12.00 -2.78
CA SER A 177 5.54 -13.31 -3.40
C SER A 177 6.53 -13.20 -4.57
N SER A 178 7.06 -14.34 -5.02
CA SER A 178 7.96 -14.39 -6.18
C SER A 178 7.35 -13.78 -7.43
N GLY A 179 6.04 -13.94 -7.66
CA GLY A 179 5.36 -13.36 -8.84
C GLY A 179 5.44 -11.83 -8.92
N TYR A 180 5.56 -11.14 -7.78
CA TYR A 180 5.86 -9.71 -7.76
C TYR A 180 7.33 -9.45 -8.06
N TYR A 181 8.24 -10.11 -7.34
CA TYR A 181 9.67 -9.85 -7.53
C TYR A 181 10.16 -10.23 -8.92
N THR A 182 9.64 -11.28 -9.54
CA THR A 182 9.99 -11.65 -10.92
C THR A 182 9.64 -10.52 -11.89
N ALA A 183 8.46 -9.89 -11.75
CA ALA A 183 8.04 -8.80 -12.64
C ALA A 183 8.86 -7.52 -12.46
N TYR A 184 9.30 -7.21 -11.23
CA TYR A 184 9.98 -5.95 -10.94
C TYR A 184 11.51 -6.03 -10.91
N TYR A 185 12.05 -7.20 -10.56
CA TYR A 185 13.43 -7.41 -10.19
C TYR A 185 14.07 -8.65 -10.85
N GLY A 186 13.29 -9.49 -11.54
CA GLY A 186 13.81 -10.63 -12.29
C GLY A 186 14.56 -10.21 -13.54
N VAL A 187 15.52 -11.03 -13.94
CA VAL A 187 16.26 -10.89 -15.20
C VAL A 187 16.43 -12.29 -15.77
N ASN A 188 15.67 -12.64 -16.80
CA ASN A 188 15.77 -13.91 -17.50
C ASN A 188 16.93 -13.94 -18.51
N ASP A 189 17.21 -15.08 -19.15
CA ASP A 189 18.35 -15.22 -20.08
C ASP A 189 18.31 -14.26 -21.29
N ARG A 190 17.10 -14.00 -21.83
CA ARG A 190 16.92 -13.07 -22.94
C ARG A 190 17.22 -11.64 -22.50
N GLU A 191 16.69 -11.28 -21.33
CA GLU A 191 16.90 -9.96 -20.72
C GLU A 191 18.36 -9.75 -20.30
N ALA A 192 19.02 -10.77 -19.78
CA ALA A 192 20.44 -10.74 -19.44
C ALA A 192 21.30 -10.46 -20.68
N THR A 193 20.98 -11.13 -21.81
CA THR A 193 21.66 -10.91 -23.09
C THR A 193 21.37 -9.51 -23.66
N ALA A 194 20.12 -9.05 -23.58
CA ALA A 194 19.70 -7.77 -24.17
C ALA A 194 20.15 -6.57 -23.34
N SER A 195 20.18 -6.69 -22.02
CA SER A 195 20.55 -5.62 -21.10
C SER A 195 22.03 -5.66 -20.76
N GLY A 196 22.66 -6.84 -20.65
CA GLY A 196 23.99 -7.04 -20.08
C GLY A 196 24.01 -7.20 -18.56
N LEU A 197 22.83 -7.34 -17.92
CA LEU A 197 22.72 -7.69 -16.50
C LEU A 197 22.91 -9.20 -16.29
N SER A 198 23.37 -9.59 -15.10
CA SER A 198 23.39 -11.01 -14.71
C SER A 198 21.96 -11.56 -14.61
N ASN A 199 21.74 -12.82 -15.03
CA ASN A 199 20.47 -13.52 -14.80
C ASN A 199 20.17 -13.57 -13.29
N TYR A 200 18.92 -13.31 -12.93
CA TYR A 200 18.44 -13.38 -11.57
C TYR A 200 16.99 -13.84 -11.51
N THR A 201 16.75 -14.92 -10.76
CA THR A 201 15.41 -15.46 -10.48
C THR A 201 15.07 -15.22 -9.01
N PRO A 202 14.20 -14.24 -8.69
CA PRO A 202 13.87 -13.94 -7.31
C PRO A 202 12.88 -14.93 -6.70
N HIS A 203 13.01 -15.14 -5.39
CA HIS A 203 12.02 -15.81 -4.55
C HIS A 203 11.10 -14.78 -3.85
N GLY A 204 10.07 -15.25 -3.14
CA GLY A 204 9.25 -14.40 -2.26
C GLY A 204 9.96 -14.06 -0.95
N GLY A 205 9.48 -13.03 -0.24
CA GLY A 205 10.03 -12.63 1.06
C GLY A 205 9.88 -11.15 1.35
N VAL A 206 10.60 -10.66 2.36
CA VAL A 206 10.68 -9.23 2.69
C VAL A 206 11.57 -8.53 1.65
N GLY A 207 11.02 -7.54 0.96
CA GLY A 207 11.71 -6.79 -0.09
C GLY A 207 12.13 -5.40 0.33
N SER A 208 11.53 -4.84 1.38
CA SER A 208 11.99 -3.56 1.92
C SER A 208 11.59 -3.33 3.36
N ALA A 209 12.39 -2.49 4.03
CA ALA A 209 12.05 -1.87 5.30
C ALA A 209 12.42 -0.39 5.24
N GLY A 210 11.67 0.45 5.95
CA GLY A 210 11.88 1.89 5.88
C GLY A 210 11.19 2.63 7.01
N VAL A 211 11.32 3.95 6.95
CA VAL A 211 10.67 4.90 7.84
C VAL A 211 10.24 6.10 7.01
N GLY A 212 9.07 6.65 7.34
CA GLY A 212 8.64 7.91 6.77
C GLY A 212 8.21 8.87 7.86
N ALA A 213 8.26 10.16 7.53
CA ALA A 213 7.72 11.23 8.35
C ALA A 213 6.98 12.22 7.46
N ALA A 214 5.95 12.85 8.03
CA ALA A 214 5.19 13.88 7.35
C ALA A 214 4.78 14.96 8.35
N ILE A 215 4.75 16.19 7.85
CA ILE A 215 4.06 17.31 8.50
C ILE A 215 2.88 17.66 7.59
N THR A 216 1.70 17.69 8.18
CA THR A 216 0.44 17.96 7.50
C THR A 216 -0.17 19.22 8.07
N TRP A 217 -0.49 20.17 7.20
CA TRP A 217 -1.12 21.43 7.54
C TRP A 217 -2.52 21.50 6.95
N GLN A 218 -3.51 21.72 7.80
CA GLN A 218 -4.86 22.07 7.39
C GLN A 218 -4.88 23.56 7.05
N ALA A 219 -4.57 23.89 5.80
CA ALA A 219 -4.42 25.27 5.32
C ALA A 219 -5.77 26.02 5.33
N THR A 220 -6.86 25.32 5.01
CA THR A 220 -8.25 25.76 5.18
C THR A 220 -9.10 24.56 5.61
N GLU A 221 -10.39 24.73 5.89
CA GLU A 221 -11.29 23.60 6.19
C GLU A 221 -11.31 22.50 5.11
N LYS A 222 -11.00 22.86 3.86
CA LYS A 222 -11.04 21.94 2.70
C LYS A 222 -9.67 21.66 2.09
N LEU A 223 -8.67 22.49 2.35
CA LEU A 223 -7.33 22.36 1.78
C LEU A 223 -6.36 21.80 2.80
N GLU A 224 -5.80 20.63 2.49
CA GLU A 224 -4.75 19.97 3.26
C GLU A 224 -3.45 20.00 2.45
N THR A 225 -2.37 20.49 3.04
CA THR A 225 -1.04 20.43 2.45
C THR A 225 -0.13 19.56 3.31
N SER A 226 0.90 18.95 2.72
CA SER A 226 1.87 18.16 3.49
C SER A 226 3.25 18.23 2.89
N ALA A 227 4.25 18.12 3.76
CA ALA A 227 5.64 17.91 3.43
C ALA A 227 6.07 16.60 4.05
N TYR A 228 6.79 15.78 3.30
CA TYR A 228 7.11 14.44 3.74
C TYR A 228 8.47 13.98 3.25
N ALA A 229 9.04 13.05 4.01
CA ALA A 229 10.27 12.36 3.67
C ALA A 229 10.10 10.86 3.96
N GLU A 230 10.64 10.02 3.09
CA GLU A 230 10.66 8.58 3.27
C GLU A 230 12.06 8.06 2.93
N TYR A 231 12.58 7.24 3.83
CA TYR A 231 13.73 6.39 3.57
C TYR A 231 13.27 4.94 3.53
N LYS A 232 13.57 4.27 2.43
CA LYS A 232 13.31 2.85 2.22
C LYS A 232 14.63 2.17 1.86
N ARG A 233 14.95 1.08 2.54
CA ARG A 233 16.03 0.19 2.17
C ARG A 233 15.46 -1.07 1.56
N LEU A 234 15.88 -1.40 0.34
CA LEU A 234 15.59 -2.69 -0.28
C LEU A 234 16.35 -3.79 0.45
N LEU A 235 15.67 -4.92 0.63
CA LEU A 235 16.13 -6.11 1.34
C LEU A 235 15.86 -7.36 0.50
N GLY A 236 16.50 -8.47 0.86
CA GLY A 236 16.25 -9.80 0.32
C GLY A 236 16.10 -9.82 -1.21
N PRO A 237 14.99 -10.39 -1.75
CA PRO A 237 14.80 -10.56 -3.19
C PRO A 237 14.99 -9.28 -4.02
N ALA A 238 14.56 -8.13 -3.51
CA ALA A 238 14.70 -6.86 -4.19
C ALA A 238 16.15 -6.35 -4.16
N ALA A 239 16.82 -6.48 -3.01
CA ALA A 239 18.20 -6.03 -2.84
C ALA A 239 19.23 -6.86 -3.62
N ASP A 240 18.93 -8.14 -3.85
CA ASP A 240 19.84 -9.11 -4.45
C ASP A 240 19.74 -9.18 -5.97
N SER A 241 18.73 -8.54 -6.55
CA SER A 241 18.56 -8.37 -7.98
C SER A 241 19.76 -7.71 -8.65
N SER A 242 20.18 -8.27 -9.80
CA SER A 242 21.21 -7.68 -10.66
C SER A 242 20.86 -6.26 -11.10
N LEU A 243 19.58 -5.97 -11.36
CA LEU A 243 19.10 -4.62 -11.66
C LEU A 243 19.46 -3.63 -10.55
N VAL A 244 19.25 -4.01 -9.29
CA VAL A 244 19.54 -3.14 -8.13
C VAL A 244 21.04 -3.09 -7.82
N ARG A 245 21.75 -4.22 -7.91
CA ARG A 245 23.17 -4.32 -7.55
C ARG A 245 24.09 -3.69 -8.58
N GLU A 246 23.78 -3.82 -9.87
CA GLU A 246 24.66 -3.42 -10.96
C GLU A 246 24.31 -2.04 -11.53
N ARG A 247 23.04 -1.61 -11.43
CA ARG A 247 22.57 -0.32 -11.98
C ARG A 247 21.86 0.57 -10.96
N GLY A 248 21.47 -0.02 -9.85
CA GLY A 248 20.55 0.58 -8.90
C GLY A 248 21.19 1.02 -7.59
N SER A 249 20.33 1.16 -6.60
CA SER A 249 20.71 1.42 -5.21
C SER A 249 19.74 0.69 -4.30
N ARG A 250 20.26 0.08 -3.22
CA ARG A 250 19.41 -0.46 -2.15
C ARG A 250 18.77 0.65 -1.31
N ASN A 251 19.38 1.84 -1.27
CA ASN A 251 18.93 2.97 -0.47
C ASN A 251 18.08 3.91 -1.31
N GLN A 252 16.82 4.02 -0.96
CA GLN A 252 15.80 4.80 -1.66
C GLN A 252 15.38 5.94 -0.72
N VAL A 253 15.61 7.18 -1.14
CA VAL A 253 15.21 8.38 -0.38
C VAL A 253 14.27 9.18 -1.26
N LEU A 254 13.15 9.58 -0.70
CA LEU A 254 12.14 10.39 -1.35
C LEU A 254 11.74 11.53 -0.44
N VAL A 255 11.69 12.74 -0.97
CA VAL A 255 11.15 13.92 -0.28
C VAL A 255 10.14 14.61 -1.19
N GLY A 256 9.05 15.12 -0.62
CA GLY A 256 8.00 15.69 -1.44
C GLY A 256 7.05 16.60 -0.70
N LEU A 257 6.21 17.25 -1.50
CA LEU A 257 5.11 18.09 -1.08
C LEU A 257 3.82 17.57 -1.71
N SER A 258 2.70 17.77 -1.02
CA SER A 258 1.37 17.45 -1.55
C SER A 258 0.35 18.49 -1.13
N ALA A 259 -0.70 18.61 -1.94
CA ALA A 259 -1.88 19.38 -1.62
C ALA A 259 -3.11 18.58 -2.07
N THR A 260 -4.14 18.52 -1.22
CA THR A 260 -5.42 17.89 -1.53
C THR A 260 -6.56 18.81 -1.13
N TYR A 261 -7.60 18.83 -1.96
CA TYR A 261 -8.84 19.57 -1.71
C TYR A 261 -9.98 18.60 -1.47
N ARG A 262 -10.74 18.81 -0.39
CA ARG A 262 -11.86 17.98 0.03
C ARG A 262 -13.18 18.51 -0.52
N PHE A 263 -13.95 17.60 -1.12
CA PHE A 263 -15.33 17.77 -1.53
C PHE A 263 -16.20 16.85 -0.68
N ASP A 264 -17.29 17.36 -0.12
CA ASP A 264 -18.28 16.58 0.62
C ASP A 264 -19.58 16.52 -0.18
N PHE A 265 -20.21 15.34 -0.25
CA PHE A 265 -21.45 15.11 -1.00
C PHE A 265 -22.24 13.95 -0.38
N THR A 266 -23.55 13.89 -0.65
CA THR A 266 -24.43 12.84 -0.10
C THR A 266 -24.95 11.99 -1.26
N LEU A 267 -24.88 10.66 -1.11
CA LEU A 267 -25.47 9.71 -2.05
C LEU A 267 -26.81 9.20 -1.51
N PRO A 268 -27.86 9.14 -2.36
CA PRO A 268 -29.18 8.63 -1.98
C PRO A 268 -29.17 7.13 -1.72
#